data_AF-A0A7S2KGW8-F1
#
_entry.id   AF-A0A7S2KGW8-F1
#
_cell.length_a   1.000
_cell.length_b   1.000
_cell.length_c   1.000
_cell.angle_alpha   90.00
_cell.angle_beta   90.00
_cell.angle_gamma   90.00
#
_symmetry.space_group_name_H-M   'P 1'
#
loop_
_entity.id
_entity.type
_entity.pdbx_description
1 polymer ?
#
loop_
_entity_poly.entity_id
_entity_poly.type
_entity_poly.pdbx_seq_one_letter_code
_entity_poly.pdbx_strand_id
1 'polypeptide(L)'
;MRILIKGGVWKNSEDEVLKAAVMKYGLNNWARVCSLLARKSPKQCKARWYEWLDPSVKKTEWTREEEEKLLHLAKLFPTQWRTIAPIVGRTAYQCLEHYEKLLDQAQGRDEMDENDPRRLKPGEIDPHPETKPARADAIDMDEDEKEMLSEARARLANTRGKKAKR
;
A
#
# COMPACT_ATOMS: atom_id res chain seq x y z
N MET A 1 0.10 -29.71 5.03
CA MET A 1 0.62 -28.67 4.12
C MET A 1 -0.14 -27.39 4.42
N ARG A 2 0.46 -26.39 5.09
CA ARG A 2 -0.23 -25.10 5.34
C ARG A 2 -0.21 -24.30 4.03
N ILE A 3 -1.35 -24.18 3.35
CA ILE A 3 -1.48 -23.32 2.17
C ILE A 3 -1.51 -21.87 2.67
N LEU A 4 -0.36 -21.20 2.65
CA LEU A 4 -0.26 -19.78 2.94
C LEU A 4 -0.80 -19.00 1.74
N ILE A 5 -2.08 -18.65 1.79
CA ILE A 5 -2.67 -17.70 0.82
C ILE A 5 -1.99 -16.35 1.06
N LYS A 6 -1.20 -15.91 0.06
CA LYS A 6 -0.49 -14.63 0.08
C LYS A 6 -1.44 -13.49 -0.31
N GLY A 7 -1.41 -12.40 0.46
CA GLY A 7 -2.20 -11.20 0.23
C GLY A 7 -3.18 -10.88 1.36
N GLY A 8 -4.21 -10.13 1.01
CA GLY A 8 -5.19 -9.59 1.95
C GLY A 8 -4.78 -8.23 2.52
N VAL A 9 -5.63 -7.73 3.41
CA VAL A 9 -5.52 -6.40 4.03
C VAL A 9 -4.17 -6.25 4.75
N TRP A 10 -3.59 -5.06 4.65
CA TRP A 10 -2.37 -4.69 5.37
C TRP A 10 -2.67 -4.34 6.82
N LYS A 11 -1.88 -4.86 7.75
CA LYS A 11 -1.93 -4.50 9.18
C LYS A 11 -0.84 -3.49 9.53
N ASN A 12 -1.02 -2.75 10.62
CA ASN A 12 -0.02 -1.79 11.10
C ASN A 12 1.32 -2.46 11.39
N SER A 13 1.30 -3.62 12.06
CA SER A 13 2.48 -4.46 12.28
C SER A 13 3.23 -4.83 10.99
N GLU A 14 2.52 -5.18 9.92
CA GLU A 14 3.13 -5.49 8.62
C GLU A 14 3.76 -4.25 7.97
N ASP A 15 3.07 -3.10 8.03
CA ASP A 15 3.57 -1.84 7.51
C ASP A 15 4.85 -1.38 8.25
N GLU A 16 4.90 -1.51 9.58
CA GLU A 16 6.08 -1.16 10.37
C GLU A 16 7.28 -2.09 10.09
N VAL A 17 7.03 -3.40 9.97
CA VAL A 17 8.07 -4.35 9.54
C VAL A 17 8.56 -4.01 8.13
N LEU A 18 7.66 -3.64 7.20
CA LEU A 18 8.01 -3.24 5.85
C LEU A 18 8.89 -1.98 5.85
N LYS A 19 8.53 -0.94 6.60
CA LYS A 19 9.34 0.27 6.76
C LYS A 19 10.73 -0.06 7.30
N ALA A 20 10.82 -0.80 8.39
CA ALA A 20 12.10 -1.15 9.00
C ALA A 20 12.97 -2.02 8.06
N ALA A 21 12.35 -2.93 7.31
CA ALA A 21 13.03 -3.74 6.31
C ALA A 21 13.53 -2.90 5.12
N VAL A 22 12.77 -1.93 4.65
CA VAL A 22 13.21 -0.97 3.61
C VAL A 22 14.36 -0.11 4.11
N MET A 23 14.29 0.39 5.36
CA MET A 23 15.40 1.14 5.97
C MET A 23 16.70 0.32 6.02
N LYS A 24 16.61 -1.00 6.28
CA LYS A 24 17.79 -1.86 6.36
C LYS A 24 18.31 -2.35 5.01
N TYR A 25 17.42 -2.72 4.09
CA TYR A 25 17.78 -3.43 2.85
C TYR A 25 17.63 -2.58 1.57
N GLY A 26 17.03 -1.40 1.67
CA GLY A 26 16.78 -0.48 0.56
C GLY A 26 15.64 -0.92 -0.37
N LEU A 27 15.40 -0.11 -1.40
CA LEU A 27 14.28 -0.24 -2.36
C LEU A 27 14.57 -1.16 -3.55
N ASN A 28 15.75 -1.75 -3.62
CA ASN A 28 16.17 -2.58 -4.76
C ASN A 28 16.06 -4.08 -4.50
N ASN A 29 15.86 -4.51 -3.25
CA ASN A 29 15.82 -5.93 -2.88
C ASN A 29 14.51 -6.32 -2.20
N TRP A 30 13.40 -6.22 -2.95
CA TRP A 30 12.07 -6.55 -2.47
C TRP A 30 11.91 -8.01 -2.03
N ALA A 31 12.67 -8.95 -2.60
CA ALA A 31 12.67 -10.34 -2.14
C ALA A 31 13.16 -10.46 -0.70
N ARG A 32 14.24 -9.74 -0.36
CA ARG A 32 14.78 -9.71 0.99
C ARG A 32 13.89 -8.94 1.96
N VAL A 33 13.36 -7.79 1.54
CA VAL A 33 12.39 -7.00 2.32
C VAL A 33 11.17 -7.86 2.67
N CYS A 34 10.55 -8.47 1.66
CA CYS A 34 9.36 -9.29 1.81
C CYS A 34 9.59 -10.55 2.65
N SER A 35 10.80 -11.10 2.68
CA SER A 35 11.07 -12.31 3.46
C SER A 35 10.90 -12.13 4.98
N LEU A 36 10.69 -10.91 5.48
CA LEU A 36 10.33 -10.63 6.88
C LEU A 36 8.80 -10.62 7.11
N LEU A 37 8.00 -10.73 6.05
CA LEU A 37 6.54 -10.72 6.08
C LEU A 37 6.02 -12.08 5.61
N ALA A 38 5.36 -12.81 6.51
CA ALA A 38 4.97 -14.20 6.25
C ALA A 38 3.95 -14.36 5.10
N ARG A 39 3.02 -13.40 4.98
CA ARG A 39 1.84 -13.52 4.09
C ARG A 39 1.82 -12.53 2.93
N LYS A 40 2.89 -11.76 2.73
CA LYS A 40 3.00 -10.81 1.61
C LYS A 40 4.02 -11.32 0.59
N SER A 41 3.87 -10.91 -0.66
CA SER A 41 4.81 -11.20 -1.74
C SER A 41 5.70 -10.00 -2.05
N PRO A 42 6.86 -10.18 -2.74
CA PRO A 42 7.73 -9.07 -3.08
C PRO A 42 7.04 -8.01 -3.94
N LYS A 43 6.12 -8.43 -4.83
CA LYS A 43 5.31 -7.52 -5.64
C LYS A 43 4.36 -6.69 -4.77
N GLN A 44 3.69 -7.32 -3.81
CA GLN A 44 2.79 -6.63 -2.86
C GLN A 44 3.56 -5.66 -1.96
N CYS A 45 4.73 -6.05 -1.44
CA CYS A 45 5.57 -5.17 -0.63
C CYS A 45 6.03 -3.93 -1.43
N LYS A 46 6.43 -4.14 -2.69
CA LYS A 46 6.81 -3.05 -3.59
C LYS A 46 5.64 -2.12 -3.85
N ALA A 47 4.47 -2.67 -4.19
CA ALA A 47 3.26 -1.88 -4.44
C ALA A 47 2.83 -1.10 -3.18
N ARG A 48 2.77 -1.75 -2.02
CA ARG A 48 2.46 -1.10 -0.73
C ARG A 48 3.39 0.05 -0.41
N TRP A 49 4.68 -0.10 -0.68
CA TRP A 49 5.64 0.98 -0.50
C TRP A 49 5.27 2.19 -1.36
N TYR A 50 5.22 2.02 -2.68
CA TYR A 50 5.03 3.15 -3.60
C TYR A 50 3.61 3.72 -3.59
N GLU A 51 2.60 2.95 -3.21
CA GLU A 51 1.20 3.41 -3.16
C GLU A 51 0.82 4.02 -1.81
N TRP A 52 1.49 3.65 -0.70
CA TRP A 52 1.06 4.07 0.64
C TRP A 52 2.18 4.46 1.61
N LEU A 53 3.32 3.78 1.64
CA LEU A 53 4.33 3.99 2.69
C LEU A 53 5.44 4.97 2.35
N ASP A 54 5.67 5.22 1.06
CA ASP A 54 6.66 6.19 0.61
C ASP A 54 6.31 7.58 1.16
N PRO A 55 7.23 8.25 1.90
CA PRO A 55 6.99 9.58 2.45
C PRO A 55 6.62 10.64 1.40
N SER A 56 6.94 10.43 0.11
CA SER A 56 6.53 11.35 -0.94
C SER A 56 5.04 11.25 -1.30
N VAL A 57 4.34 10.20 -0.87
CA VAL A 57 2.91 10.01 -1.11
C VAL A 57 2.13 10.98 -0.24
N LYS A 58 1.51 11.99 -0.86
CA LYS A 58 0.65 12.93 -0.16
C LYS A 58 -0.67 12.26 0.23
N LYS A 59 -0.99 12.33 1.52
CA LYS A 59 -2.26 11.84 2.10
C LYS A 59 -3.15 12.97 2.62
N THR A 60 -2.81 14.21 2.28
CA THR A 60 -3.60 15.40 2.60
C THR A 60 -4.75 15.55 1.61
N GLU A 61 -5.72 16.41 1.93
CA GLU A 61 -6.79 16.81 1.03
C GLU A 61 -6.27 17.32 -0.33
N TRP A 62 -7.10 17.18 -1.35
CA TRP A 62 -6.82 17.71 -2.69
C TRP A 62 -6.95 19.23 -2.70
N THR A 63 -5.96 19.88 -3.29
CA THR A 63 -6.01 21.33 -3.53
C THR A 63 -6.68 21.62 -4.86
N ARG A 64 -7.29 22.81 -4.98
CA ARG A 64 -7.93 23.23 -6.23
C ARG A 64 -6.95 23.23 -7.41
N GLU A 65 -5.70 23.62 -7.18
CA GLU A 65 -4.64 23.60 -8.18
C GLU A 65 -4.27 22.18 -8.63
N GLU A 66 -4.30 21.20 -7.71
CA GLU A 66 -4.12 19.78 -8.05
C GLU A 66 -5.28 19.25 -8.88
N GLU A 67 -6.53 19.62 -8.55
CA GLU A 67 -7.73 19.21 -9.27
C GLU A 67 -7.80 19.80 -10.68
N GLU A 68 -7.58 21.11 -10.83
CA GLU A 68 -7.56 21.78 -12.14
C GLU A 68 -6.50 21.13 -13.06
N LYS A 69 -5.32 20.84 -12.51
CA LYS A 69 -4.26 20.13 -13.24
C LYS A 69 -4.66 18.69 -13.59
N LEU A 70 -5.26 17.95 -12.66
CA LEU A 70 -5.73 16.59 -12.89
C LEU A 70 -6.75 16.54 -14.03
N LEU A 71 -7.78 17.38 -13.99
CA LEU A 71 -8.82 17.45 -15.02
C LEU A 71 -8.25 17.84 -16.38
N HIS A 72 -7.35 18.83 -16.42
CA HIS A 72 -6.69 19.24 -17.64
C HIS A 72 -5.87 18.09 -18.26
N LEU A 73 -5.05 17.42 -17.46
CA LEU A 73 -4.21 16.32 -17.93
C LEU A 73 -5.02 15.07 -18.29
N ALA A 74 -6.09 14.75 -17.57
CA ALA A 74 -6.98 13.63 -17.89
C ALA A 74 -7.69 13.84 -19.25
N LYS A 75 -8.01 15.09 -19.60
CA LYS A 75 -8.53 15.43 -20.92
C LYS A 75 -7.50 15.27 -22.04
N LEU A 76 -6.24 15.61 -21.78
CA LEU A 76 -5.14 15.51 -22.77
C LEU A 76 -4.59 14.08 -22.92
N PHE A 77 -4.54 13.33 -21.82
CA PHE A 77 -4.00 11.97 -21.76
C PHE A 77 -5.05 11.00 -21.17
N PRO A 78 -6.10 10.65 -21.93
CA PRO A 78 -7.18 9.80 -21.44
C PRO A 78 -6.63 8.49 -20.87
N THR A 79 -7.07 8.15 -19.65
CA THR A 79 -6.75 6.91 -18.90
C THR A 79 -5.26 6.63 -18.64
N GLN A 80 -4.36 7.59 -18.88
CA GLN A 80 -2.91 7.42 -18.67
C GLN A 80 -2.46 7.86 -17.27
N TRP A 81 -3.05 7.29 -16.22
CA TRP A 81 -2.82 7.71 -14.83
C TRP A 81 -1.36 7.62 -14.38
N ARG A 82 -0.61 6.63 -14.86
CA ARG A 82 0.84 6.50 -14.58
C ARG A 82 1.67 7.65 -15.16
N THR A 83 1.19 8.28 -16.24
CA THR A 83 1.82 9.46 -16.86
C THR A 83 1.41 10.73 -16.13
N ILE A 84 0.15 10.82 -15.71
CA ILE A 84 -0.43 12.00 -15.06
C ILE A 84 0.09 12.16 -13.62
N ALA A 85 0.14 11.06 -12.86
CA ALA A 85 0.46 11.05 -11.43
C ALA A 85 1.74 11.80 -11.05
N PRO A 86 2.90 11.58 -11.70
CA PRO A 86 4.12 12.32 -11.38
C PRO A 86 4.01 13.84 -11.57
N ILE A 87 3.16 14.30 -12.50
CA ILE A 87 2.98 15.72 -12.83
C ILE A 87 2.03 16.39 -11.81
N VAL A 88 1.02 15.65 -11.34
CA VAL A 88 0.10 16.08 -10.28
C VAL A 88 0.77 16.02 -8.90
N GLY A 89 1.69 15.07 -8.69
CA GLY A 89 2.35 14.84 -7.41
C GLY A 89 1.53 13.97 -6.45
N ARG A 90 0.72 13.05 -7.00
CA ARG A 90 -0.11 12.06 -6.30
C ARG A 90 0.11 10.68 -6.93
N THR A 91 -0.35 9.59 -6.30
CA THR A 91 -0.24 8.26 -6.91
C THR A 91 -1.21 8.11 -8.08
N ALA A 92 -0.93 7.16 -8.98
CA ALA A 92 -1.83 6.89 -10.12
C ALA A 92 -3.21 6.46 -9.65
N TYR A 93 -3.28 5.69 -8.56
CA TYR A 93 -4.55 5.28 -7.97
C TYR A 93 -5.31 6.48 -7.38
N GLN A 94 -4.65 7.33 -6.60
CA GLN A 94 -5.27 8.55 -6.05
C GLN A 94 -5.82 9.45 -7.16
N CYS A 95 -5.08 9.63 -8.25
CA CYS A 95 -5.54 10.42 -9.39
C CYS A 95 -6.80 9.84 -10.06
N LEU A 96 -6.86 8.51 -10.22
CA LEU A 96 -8.03 7.83 -10.78
C LEU A 96 -9.25 7.99 -9.87
N GLU A 97 -9.10 7.62 -8.60
CA GLU A 97 -10.18 7.67 -7.58
C GLU A 97 -10.74 9.10 -7.47
N HIS A 98 -9.87 10.10 -7.33
CA HIS A 98 -10.31 11.50 -7.23
C HIS A 98 -10.96 12.02 -8.53
N TYR A 99 -10.47 11.60 -9.70
CA TYR A 99 -11.09 11.96 -10.97
C TYR A 99 -12.50 11.38 -11.10
N GLU A 100 -12.70 10.11 -10.73
CA GLU A 100 -14.02 9.47 -10.72
C GLU A 100 -14.96 10.19 -9.76
N LYS A 101 -14.49 10.55 -8.56
CA LYS A 101 -15.24 11.35 -7.59
C LYS A 101 -15.69 12.70 -8.15
N LEU A 102 -14.79 13.43 -8.82
CA LEU A 102 -15.13 14.72 -9.45
C LEU A 102 -16.17 14.57 -10.57
N LEU A 103 -16.13 13.48 -11.34
CA LEU A 103 -17.13 13.20 -12.36
C LEU A 103 -18.50 12.86 -11.75
N ASP A 104 -18.54 12.03 -10.71
CA ASP A 104 -19.78 11.66 -10.03
C ASP A 104 -20.44 12.88 -9.37
N GLN A 105 -19.64 13.74 -8.72
CA GLN A 105 -20.10 15.02 -8.16
C GLN A 105 -20.69 15.94 -9.25
N ALA A 106 -20.03 16.04 -10.42
CA ALA A 106 -20.53 16.84 -11.54
C ALA A 106 -21.82 16.26 -12.16
N GLN A 107 -22.03 14.95 -12.09
CA GLN A 107 -23.23 14.26 -12.56
C GLN A 107 -24.36 14.26 -11.53
N GLY A 108 -24.14 14.80 -10.32
CA GLY A 108 -25.12 14.80 -9.23
C GLY A 108 -25.49 13.41 -8.73
N ARG A 109 -24.58 12.42 -8.89
CA ARG A 109 -24.75 11.10 -8.29
C ARG A 109 -24.40 11.22 -6.82
N ASP A 110 -25.35 10.91 -5.94
CA ASP A 110 -25.17 10.98 -4.49
C ASP A 110 -23.90 10.24 -4.07
N GLU A 111 -23.14 10.85 -3.16
CA GLU A 111 -21.89 10.33 -2.61
C GLU A 111 -22.14 9.00 -1.88
N MET A 112 -22.10 7.88 -2.60
CA MET A 112 -21.89 6.58 -1.96
C MET A 112 -20.45 6.53 -1.48
N ASP A 113 -20.27 6.45 -0.17
CA ASP A 113 -18.96 6.27 0.48
C ASP A 113 -18.12 5.23 -0.27
N GLU A 114 -16.99 5.64 -0.84
CA GLU A 114 -16.06 4.74 -1.56
C GLU A 114 -15.47 3.66 -0.63
N ASN A 115 -15.57 3.85 0.69
CA ASN A 115 -15.24 2.85 1.70
C ASN A 115 -16.43 1.98 2.11
N ASP A 116 -17.61 2.10 1.47
CA ASP A 116 -18.77 1.25 1.76
C ASP A 116 -18.43 -0.21 1.41
N PRO A 117 -18.30 -1.11 2.41
CA PRO A 117 -18.00 -2.52 2.17
C PRO A 117 -19.09 -3.23 1.35
N ARG A 118 -20.28 -2.63 1.18
CA ARG A 118 -21.40 -3.17 0.39
C ARG A 118 -21.16 -3.12 -1.13
N ARG A 119 -20.15 -2.39 -1.63
CA ARG A 119 -19.79 -2.40 -3.07
C ARG A 119 -19.13 -3.70 -3.51
N LEU A 120 -18.39 -4.37 -2.62
CA LEU A 120 -17.87 -5.71 -2.88
C LEU A 120 -18.98 -6.73 -2.66
N LYS A 121 -19.14 -7.65 -3.61
CA LYS A 121 -20.05 -8.77 -3.39
C LYS A 121 -19.53 -9.61 -2.23
N PRO A 122 -20.39 -10.16 -1.35
CA PRO A 122 -19.95 -11.08 -0.30
C PRO A 122 -19.05 -12.19 -0.88
N GLY A 123 -17.79 -12.23 -0.44
CA GLY A 123 -16.78 -13.19 -0.91
C GLY A 123 -15.76 -12.66 -1.93
N GLU A 124 -15.90 -11.42 -2.42
CA GLU A 124 -14.94 -10.80 -3.33
C GLU A 124 -13.73 -10.22 -2.58
N ILE A 125 -12.53 -10.39 -3.13
CA ILE A 125 -11.28 -9.86 -2.58
C ILE A 125 -11.00 -8.53 -3.27
N ASP A 126 -10.70 -7.48 -2.50
CA ASP A 126 -10.28 -6.19 -3.03
C ASP A 126 -9.06 -6.37 -3.96
N PRO A 127 -9.12 -5.90 -5.22
CA PRO A 127 -8.00 -5.98 -6.15
C PRO A 127 -6.82 -5.05 -5.83
N HIS A 128 -7.01 -4.02 -4.99
CA HIS A 128 -5.99 -3.01 -4.67
C HIS A 128 -5.81 -2.78 -3.15
N PRO A 129 -5.56 -3.82 -2.33
CA PRO A 129 -5.43 -3.66 -0.89
C PRO A 129 -4.22 -2.81 -0.48
N GLU A 130 -3.22 -2.66 -1.35
CA GLU A 130 -2.04 -1.84 -1.11
C GLU A 130 -2.33 -0.33 -1.02
N THR A 131 -3.46 0.15 -1.56
CA THR A 131 -3.82 1.57 -1.59
C THR A 131 -4.66 2.00 -0.38
N LYS A 132 -5.13 1.04 0.43
CA LYS A 132 -6.03 1.28 1.56
C LYS A 132 -5.27 1.49 2.89
N PRO A 133 -5.83 2.21 3.88
CA PRO A 133 -5.24 2.30 5.21
C PRO A 133 -4.99 0.92 5.84
N ALA A 134 -3.92 0.82 6.62
CA ALA A 134 -3.66 -0.40 7.37
C ALA A 134 -4.69 -0.59 8.49
N ARG A 135 -5.07 -1.85 8.74
CA ARG A 135 -5.92 -2.23 9.86
C ARG A 135 -5.11 -2.14 11.15
N ALA A 136 -5.73 -1.59 12.20
CA ALA A 136 -5.17 -1.62 13.54
C ALA A 136 -4.89 -3.06 14.00
N ASP A 137 -3.78 -3.24 14.72
CA ASP A 137 -3.42 -4.54 15.27
C ASP A 137 -4.45 -4.99 16.33
N ALA A 138 -4.67 -6.29 16.43
CA ALA A 138 -5.54 -6.84 17.47
C ALA A 138 -4.87 -6.69 18.85
N ILE A 139 -5.67 -6.48 19.91
CA ILE A 139 -5.17 -6.41 21.29
C ILE A 139 -4.45 -7.71 21.65
N ASP A 140 -5.05 -8.85 21.31
CA ASP A 140 -4.39 -10.15 21.40
C ASP A 140 -3.94 -10.59 20.00
N MET A 141 -2.68 -10.34 19.70
CA MET A 141 -2.04 -10.79 18.45
C MET A 141 -1.96 -12.32 18.41
N ASP A 142 -2.18 -12.90 17.24
CA ASP A 142 -2.03 -14.34 17.06
C ASP A 142 -0.54 -14.77 17.12
N GLU A 143 -0.31 -16.08 17.19
CA GLU A 143 1.05 -16.63 17.24
C GLU A 143 1.87 -16.28 15.99
N ASP A 144 1.22 -16.27 14.81
CA ASP A 144 1.87 -15.97 13.53
C ASP A 144 2.39 -14.50 13.51
N GLU A 145 1.62 -13.54 14.02
CA GLU A 145 2.02 -12.13 14.16
C GLU A 145 3.15 -11.96 15.17
N LYS A 146 3.03 -12.59 16.35
CA LYS A 146 4.06 -12.56 17.39
C LYS A 146 5.38 -13.15 16.87
N GLU A 147 5.32 -14.26 16.13
CA GLU A 147 6.48 -14.91 15.50
C GLU A 147 7.10 -14.00 14.43
N MET A 148 6.28 -13.43 13.54
CA MET A 148 6.75 -12.49 12.51
C MET A 148 7.51 -11.31 13.13
N LEU A 149 6.96 -10.70 14.18
CA LEU A 149 7.61 -9.57 14.86
C LEU A 149 8.92 -9.98 15.55
N SER A 150 8.95 -11.17 16.17
CA SER A 150 10.15 -11.72 16.80
C SER A 150 11.25 -11.98 15.75
N GLU A 151 10.91 -12.61 14.64
CA GLU A 151 11.82 -12.88 13.54
C GLU A 151 12.35 -11.57 12.92
N ALA A 152 11.46 -10.62 12.66
CA ALA A 152 11.81 -9.31 12.13
C ALA A 152 12.83 -8.61 13.03
N ARG A 153 12.57 -8.55 14.35
CA ARG A 153 13.51 -7.95 15.33
C ARG A 153 14.88 -8.63 15.28
N ALA A 154 14.93 -9.96 15.33
CA ALA A 154 16.19 -10.71 15.32
C ALA A 154 16.99 -10.48 14.04
N ARG A 155 16.31 -10.48 12.88
CA ARG A 155 16.94 -10.29 11.57
C ARG A 155 17.38 -8.87 11.33
N LEU A 156 16.63 -7.88 11.82
CA LEU A 156 16.99 -6.47 11.72
C LEU A 156 18.16 -6.11 12.65
N ALA A 157 18.29 -6.76 13.81
CA ALA A 157 19.45 -6.59 14.69
C ALA A 157 20.74 -7.25 14.15
N ASN A 158 20.62 -8.33 13.38
CA ASN A 158 21.79 -9.07 12.92
C ASN A 158 22.54 -8.37 11.76
N THR A 159 23.80 -8.02 11.97
CA THR A 159 24.70 -7.44 10.95
C THR A 159 25.86 -8.38 10.53
N ARG A 160 26.07 -9.49 11.26
CA ARG A 160 27.21 -10.40 11.04
C ARG A 160 26.86 -11.55 10.10
N GLY A 161 27.70 -11.74 9.07
CA GLY A 161 27.65 -12.91 8.19
C GLY A 161 28.24 -14.17 8.83
N LYS A 162 28.06 -15.33 8.18
CA LYS A 162 28.51 -16.64 8.70
C LYS A 162 30.00 -16.66 9.11
N LYS A 163 30.88 -16.07 8.28
CA LYS A 163 32.33 -16.01 8.54
C LYS A 163 32.68 -15.19 9.79
N ALA A 164 31.91 -14.15 10.09
CA ALA A 164 32.15 -13.33 11.27
C ALA A 164 31.59 -13.97 12.54
N LYS A 165 30.72 -14.99 12.46
CA LYS A 165 30.13 -15.66 13.62
C LYS A 165 30.85 -16.95 14.03
N ARG A 166 31.60 -17.55 13.11
CA ARG A 166 32.47 -18.71 13.34
C ARG A 166 33.74 -18.27 14.06
#